data_AF-A0AAD8N2F1-F1
#
_entry.id   AF-A0AAD8N2F1-F1
#
_cell.length_a   1.000
_cell.length_b   1.000
_cell.length_c   1.000
_cell.angle_alpha   90.00
_cell.angle_beta   90.00
_cell.angle_gamma   90.00
#
_symmetry.space_group_name_H-M   'P 1'
#
loop_
_entity.id
_entity.type
_entity.pdbx_description
1 polymer ?
#
loop_
_entity_poly.entity_id
_entity_poly.type
_entity_poly.pdbx_seq_one_letter_code
_entity_poly.pdbx_strand_id
1 'polypeptide(L)'
;MGRNPVLIITDQCAAMKVAIPGIFSSINGLVVSKHRLCMWHIFQKIHVKLGNRLCKETDFMEKMKIYIWSSNIDIDEFESGWEAVIKEFKLEGNKWLADMYEIRSSWILAFFRDEPMFGLMRTTSRQRNETARLDHETNSSIPTCISTWFLEDDTTDLFTRAIFYKFQEEIIASCVGMQIKRMSEEVDGVTHLEIRDVKVKDKLFKVSVSLNHAIGVTKLPRTLVLNRWMKIADSGTSSDSVMVSNDYFKLEHVYLTLTNIWFDFREAVNKAGVHSDRLAFVQRTIKQLNTDLDNHGGDVVEFTKRDHMAAMVGDQPSGELTVLVPKSCKNKGNYFKRMVSEREKAVMNSKKRIRKCKKCSALTHDSRTCPKKNEVVMEAAKNAVVTEAAENKVAKNVGP
;
A
#
# COMPACT_ATOMS: atom_id res chain seq x y z
N MET A 1 30.16 -1.73 2.24
CA MET A 1 30.32 -0.95 1.00
C MET A 1 28.95 -0.76 0.37
N GLY A 2 28.50 0.48 0.19
CA GLY A 2 27.18 0.75 -0.42
C GLY A 2 27.24 0.58 -1.94
N ARG A 3 26.23 -0.07 -2.52
CA ARG A 3 25.97 -0.08 -3.97
C ARG A 3 24.51 0.30 -4.18
N ASN A 4 24.26 1.07 -5.23
CA ASN A 4 22.89 1.29 -5.67
C ASN A 4 22.30 -0.02 -6.20
N PRO A 5 20.99 -0.25 -6.06
CA PRO A 5 20.30 -1.31 -6.78
C PRO A 5 20.54 -1.16 -8.29
N VAL A 6 20.86 -2.23 -9.00
CA VAL A 6 21.13 -2.17 -10.45
C VAL A 6 19.84 -1.83 -11.23
N LEU A 7 18.73 -2.45 -10.83
CA LEU A 7 17.42 -2.33 -11.46
C LEU A 7 16.35 -2.10 -10.39
N ILE A 8 15.50 -1.11 -10.61
CA ILE A 8 14.34 -0.81 -9.75
C ILE A 8 13.09 -0.90 -10.61
N ILE A 9 12.17 -1.78 -10.22
CA ILE A 9 10.88 -1.99 -10.91
C ILE A 9 9.78 -1.48 -10.01
N THR A 10 9.03 -0.47 -10.47
CA THR A 10 7.87 0.06 -9.73
C THR A 10 6.60 -0.04 -10.57
N ASP A 11 5.46 0.22 -9.97
CA ASP A 11 4.25 0.57 -10.71
C ASP A 11 4.39 1.91 -11.45
N GLN A 12 3.34 2.31 -12.17
CA GLN A 12 3.24 3.61 -12.82
C GLN A 12 2.98 4.70 -11.77
N CYS A 13 4.06 5.16 -11.13
CA CYS A 13 4.02 6.23 -10.13
C CYS A 13 4.88 7.42 -10.58
N ALA A 14 4.24 8.58 -10.77
CA ALA A 14 4.92 9.81 -11.20
C ALA A 14 5.96 10.28 -10.16
N ALA A 15 5.66 10.12 -8.87
CA ALA A 15 6.59 10.46 -7.80
C ALA A 15 7.86 9.59 -7.84
N MET A 16 7.70 8.27 -8.03
CA MET A 16 8.85 7.34 -8.14
C MET A 16 9.70 7.62 -9.38
N LYS A 17 9.07 7.96 -10.51
CA LYS A 17 9.76 8.36 -11.75
C LYS A 17 10.70 9.55 -11.54
N VAL A 18 10.35 10.48 -10.65
CA VAL A 18 11.18 11.65 -10.31
C VAL A 18 12.17 11.34 -9.18
N ALA A 19 11.73 10.61 -8.16
CA ALA A 19 12.53 10.36 -6.96
C ALA A 19 13.70 9.40 -7.20
N ILE A 20 13.50 8.33 -7.99
CA ILE A 20 14.51 7.29 -8.20
C ILE A 20 15.77 7.86 -8.86
N PRO A 21 15.69 8.62 -9.98
CA PRO A 21 16.87 9.26 -10.56
C PRO A 21 17.55 10.26 -9.64
N GLY A 22 16.81 10.91 -8.73
CA GLY A 22 17.37 11.86 -7.76
C GLY A 22 18.15 11.17 -6.63
N ILE A 23 17.59 10.10 -6.06
CA ILE A 23 18.16 9.37 -4.92
C ILE A 23 19.29 8.44 -5.37
N PHE A 24 19.04 7.67 -6.43
CA PHE A 24 19.99 6.68 -6.95
C PHE A 24 20.76 7.22 -8.15
N SER A 25 21.22 8.46 -8.03
CA SER A 25 22.05 9.16 -9.02
C SER A 25 23.52 8.77 -8.92
N SER A 26 24.30 9.18 -9.92
CA SER A 26 25.76 9.04 -9.96
C SER A 26 26.49 9.99 -9.00
N ILE A 27 25.76 10.89 -8.32
CA ILE A 27 26.34 11.93 -7.45
C ILE A 27 27.16 11.32 -6.30
N ASN A 28 26.81 10.11 -5.88
CA ASN A 28 27.51 9.41 -4.80
C ASN A 28 28.68 8.54 -5.29
N GLY A 29 29.11 8.67 -6.56
CA GLY A 29 30.16 7.84 -7.17
C GLY A 29 29.74 6.39 -7.43
N LEU A 30 28.45 6.09 -7.31
CA LEU A 30 27.85 4.76 -7.50
C LEU A 30 27.17 4.68 -8.87
N VAL A 31 27.09 3.47 -9.42
CA VAL A 31 26.37 3.19 -10.68
C VAL A 31 24.90 3.61 -10.53
N VAL A 32 24.37 4.33 -11.53
CA VAL A 32 22.97 4.81 -11.52
C VAL A 32 22.00 3.63 -11.55
N SER A 33 20.98 3.65 -10.70
CA SER A 33 19.91 2.65 -10.77
C SER A 33 19.05 2.86 -12.01
N LYS A 34 18.81 1.79 -12.77
CA LYS A 34 17.88 1.86 -13.90
C LYS A 34 16.45 1.68 -13.39
N HIS A 35 15.60 2.65 -13.67
CA HIS A 35 14.18 2.59 -13.33
C HIS A 35 13.37 2.00 -14.48
N ARG A 36 12.52 1.01 -14.17
CA ARG A 36 11.60 0.36 -15.11
C ARG A 36 10.22 0.23 -14.47
N LEU A 37 9.21 0.10 -15.32
CA LEU A 37 7.83 -0.08 -14.89
C LEU A 37 7.47 -1.57 -14.89
N CYS A 38 6.64 -1.94 -13.93
CA CYS A 38 6.18 -3.30 -13.74
C CYS A 38 5.18 -3.66 -14.82
N MET A 39 5.63 -4.49 -15.75
CA MET A 39 4.81 -5.02 -16.85
C MET A 39 3.53 -5.68 -16.37
N TRP A 40 3.56 -6.44 -15.27
CA TRP A 40 2.36 -7.07 -14.71
C TRP A 40 1.27 -6.05 -14.36
N HIS A 41 1.61 -4.97 -13.65
CA HIS A 41 0.64 -3.94 -13.28
C HIS A 41 0.09 -3.19 -14.50
N ILE A 42 0.92 -2.97 -15.53
CA ILE A 42 0.47 -2.36 -16.79
C ILE A 42 -0.48 -3.32 -17.52
N PHE A 43 -0.13 -4.60 -17.57
CA PHE A 43 -0.92 -5.64 -18.20
C PHE A 43 -2.29 -5.84 -17.53
N GLN A 44 -2.37 -5.79 -16.21
CA GLN A 44 -3.65 -5.86 -15.47
C GLN A 44 -4.60 -4.70 -15.83
N LYS A 45 -4.06 -3.50 -16.10
CA LYS A 45 -4.87 -2.33 -16.49
C LYS A 45 -5.51 -2.47 -17.87
N ILE A 46 -4.98 -3.34 -18.75
CA ILE A 46 -5.54 -3.61 -20.09
C ILE A 46 -7.02 -4.01 -19.97
N HIS A 47 -7.33 -4.93 -19.06
CA HIS A 47 -8.70 -5.41 -18.80
C HIS A 47 -9.67 -4.28 -18.41
N VAL A 48 -9.20 -3.34 -17.58
CA VAL A 48 -10.00 -2.21 -17.10
C VAL A 48 -10.17 -1.15 -18.19
N LYS A 49 -9.15 -0.94 -19.05
CA LYS A 49 -9.13 0.15 -20.03
C LYS A 49 -9.79 -0.19 -21.36
N LEU A 50 -9.76 -1.46 -21.76
CA LEU A 50 -10.34 -1.94 -23.02
C LEU A 50 -11.65 -2.71 -22.81
N GLY A 51 -11.97 -3.04 -21.56
CA GLY A 51 -13.18 -3.73 -21.18
C GLY A 51 -13.04 -5.25 -21.22
N ASN A 52 -13.70 -5.91 -20.28
CA ASN A 52 -13.64 -7.36 -20.11
C ASN A 52 -14.16 -8.14 -21.31
N ARG A 53 -15.08 -7.56 -22.09
CA ARG A 53 -15.67 -8.22 -23.26
C ARG A 53 -14.61 -8.54 -24.31
N LEU A 54 -13.86 -7.52 -24.74
CA LEU A 54 -12.74 -7.71 -25.66
C LEU A 54 -11.70 -8.67 -25.07
N CYS A 55 -11.36 -8.48 -23.79
CA CYS A 55 -10.29 -9.28 -23.18
C CYS A 55 -10.64 -10.74 -22.87
N LYS A 56 -11.92 -11.12 -22.87
CA LYS A 56 -12.37 -12.50 -22.54
C LYS A 56 -13.04 -13.22 -23.72
N GLU A 57 -13.69 -12.49 -24.62
CA GLU A 57 -14.45 -13.08 -25.73
C GLU A 57 -13.64 -13.14 -27.03
N THR A 58 -12.44 -12.57 -27.07
CA THR A 58 -11.53 -12.64 -28.22
C THR A 58 -10.13 -13.13 -27.84
N ASP A 59 -9.35 -13.48 -28.86
CA ASP A 59 -7.94 -13.88 -28.76
C ASP A 59 -6.97 -12.69 -28.58
N PHE A 60 -7.49 -11.46 -28.42
CA PHE A 60 -6.69 -10.24 -28.23
C PHE A 60 -5.64 -10.39 -27.13
N MET A 61 -6.04 -10.90 -25.96
CA MET A 61 -5.12 -11.03 -24.83
C MET A 61 -4.03 -12.07 -25.09
N GLU A 62 -4.33 -13.12 -25.84
CA GLU A 62 -3.35 -14.16 -26.18
C GLU A 62 -2.30 -13.60 -27.15
N LYS A 63 -2.74 -12.91 -28.21
CA LYS A 63 -1.86 -12.23 -29.16
C LYS A 63 -1.01 -11.14 -28.51
N MET A 64 -1.62 -10.29 -27.68
CA MET A 64 -0.87 -9.26 -26.94
C MET A 64 0.14 -9.85 -25.96
N LYS A 65 -0.17 -10.98 -25.32
CA LYS A 65 0.77 -11.62 -24.38
C LYS A 65 2.05 -12.06 -25.07
N ILE A 66 1.97 -12.53 -26.31
CA ILE A 66 3.14 -12.95 -27.09
C ILE A 66 4.11 -11.78 -27.20
N TYR A 67 3.66 -10.59 -27.57
CA TYR A 67 4.55 -9.44 -27.74
C TYR A 67 4.99 -8.80 -26.42
N ILE A 68 4.14 -8.80 -25.39
CA ILE A 68 4.48 -8.19 -24.09
C ILE A 68 5.46 -9.07 -23.30
N TRP A 69 5.23 -10.38 -23.24
CA TRP A 69 5.94 -11.30 -22.34
C TRP A 69 7.10 -12.06 -22.99
N SER A 70 7.27 -11.97 -24.31
CA SER A 70 8.37 -12.66 -24.98
C SER A 70 9.72 -12.03 -24.64
N SER A 71 10.66 -12.90 -24.30
CA SER A 71 12.05 -12.51 -24.00
C SER A 71 12.95 -12.52 -25.24
N ASN A 72 12.50 -13.15 -26.32
CA ASN A 72 13.34 -13.46 -27.48
C ASN A 72 12.86 -12.74 -28.74
N ILE A 73 11.99 -11.73 -28.61
CA ILE A 73 11.50 -10.94 -29.75
C ILE A 73 12.35 -9.70 -29.94
N ASP A 74 12.74 -9.41 -31.17
CA ASP A 74 13.50 -8.21 -31.51
C ASP A 74 12.61 -6.97 -31.35
N ILE A 75 13.22 -5.79 -31.26
CA ILE A 75 12.47 -4.54 -31.18
C ILE A 75 11.57 -4.41 -32.42
N ASP A 76 12.08 -4.68 -33.62
CA ASP A 76 11.32 -4.59 -34.86
C ASP A 76 10.14 -5.57 -34.92
N GLU A 77 10.33 -6.78 -34.38
CA GLU A 77 9.27 -7.78 -34.25
C GLU A 77 8.18 -7.34 -33.26
N PHE A 78 8.58 -6.72 -32.14
CA PHE A 78 7.64 -6.12 -31.20
C PHE A 78 6.84 -5.00 -31.86
N GLU A 79 7.51 -4.08 -32.55
CA GLU A 79 6.86 -2.91 -33.18
C GLU A 79 5.84 -3.36 -34.22
N SER A 80 6.25 -4.25 -35.12
CA SER A 80 5.37 -4.81 -36.17
C SER A 80 4.22 -5.62 -35.58
N GLY A 81 4.50 -6.42 -34.55
CA GLY A 81 3.50 -7.23 -33.87
C GLY A 81 2.48 -6.41 -33.10
N TRP A 82 2.92 -5.37 -32.38
CA TRP A 82 2.04 -4.43 -31.70
C TRP A 82 1.11 -3.75 -32.69
N GLU A 83 1.64 -3.18 -33.77
CA GLU A 83 0.83 -2.52 -34.80
C GLU A 83 -0.20 -3.48 -35.43
N ALA A 84 0.21 -4.70 -35.77
CA ALA A 84 -0.67 -5.71 -36.34
C ALA A 84 -1.86 -6.03 -35.42
N VAL A 85 -1.61 -6.23 -34.12
CA VAL A 85 -2.68 -6.51 -33.15
C VAL A 85 -3.60 -5.29 -32.96
N ILE A 86 -3.05 -4.09 -32.85
CA ILE A 86 -3.85 -2.87 -32.70
C ILE A 86 -4.79 -2.68 -33.90
N LYS A 87 -4.30 -2.95 -35.12
CA LYS A 87 -5.07 -2.85 -36.35
C LYS A 87 -6.14 -3.94 -36.46
N GLU A 88 -5.80 -5.18 -36.14
CA GLU A 88 -6.72 -6.32 -36.17
C GLU A 88 -7.97 -6.07 -35.30
N PHE A 89 -7.77 -5.54 -34.09
CA PHE A 89 -8.86 -5.26 -33.16
C PHE A 89 -9.44 -3.83 -33.28
N LYS A 90 -9.02 -3.06 -34.29
CA LYS A 90 -9.49 -1.69 -34.57
C LYS A 90 -9.30 -0.73 -33.37
N LEU A 91 -8.15 -0.80 -32.71
CA LEU A 91 -7.83 -0.07 -31.49
C LEU A 91 -6.94 1.17 -31.72
N GLU A 92 -6.72 1.56 -32.97
CA GLU A 92 -5.82 2.67 -33.37
C GLU A 92 -6.18 4.01 -32.70
N GLY A 93 -7.47 4.26 -32.45
CA GLY A 93 -7.94 5.47 -31.77
C GLY A 93 -7.87 5.42 -30.24
N ASN A 94 -7.37 4.34 -29.64
CA ASN A 94 -7.36 4.19 -28.19
C ASN A 94 -6.21 4.98 -27.55
N LYS A 95 -6.56 6.10 -26.91
CA LYS A 95 -5.60 6.98 -26.23
C LYS A 95 -4.71 6.25 -25.21
N TRP A 96 -5.27 5.32 -24.44
CA TRP A 96 -4.50 4.62 -23.41
C TRP A 96 -3.44 3.70 -24.03
N LEU A 97 -3.78 2.99 -25.12
CA LEU A 97 -2.80 2.17 -25.84
C LEU A 97 -1.72 3.01 -26.51
N ALA A 98 -2.05 4.21 -27.02
CA ALA A 98 -1.07 5.16 -27.50
C ALA A 98 -0.11 5.60 -26.37
N ASP A 99 -0.65 5.97 -25.19
CA ASP A 99 0.17 6.34 -24.04
C ASP A 99 1.08 5.17 -23.59
N MET A 100 0.59 3.93 -23.62
CA MET A 100 1.38 2.74 -23.26
C MET A 100 2.48 2.45 -24.27
N TYR A 101 2.21 2.70 -25.55
CA TYR A 101 3.17 2.58 -26.63
C TYR A 101 4.28 3.65 -26.54
N GLU A 102 3.95 4.89 -26.18
CA GLU A 102 4.95 5.95 -25.97
C GLU A 102 5.99 5.56 -24.90
N ILE A 103 5.56 4.89 -23.83
CA ILE A 103 6.43 4.48 -22.73
C ILE A 103 6.99 3.07 -22.88
N ARG A 104 6.82 2.40 -24.02
CA ARG A 104 7.16 0.98 -24.24
C ARG A 104 8.59 0.60 -23.85
N SER A 105 9.57 1.47 -24.11
CA SER A 105 10.97 1.29 -23.72
C SER A 105 11.21 1.25 -22.21
N SER A 106 10.21 1.58 -21.40
CA SER A 106 10.26 1.56 -19.93
C SER A 106 9.58 0.33 -19.31
N TRP A 107 8.84 -0.48 -20.08
CA TRP A 107 8.15 -1.67 -19.54
C TRP A 107 8.15 -2.94 -20.41
N ILE A 108 8.45 -2.83 -21.71
CA ILE A 108 8.48 -3.97 -22.64
C ILE A 108 9.84 -4.65 -22.60
N LEU A 109 9.82 -5.98 -22.49
CA LEU A 109 11.03 -6.80 -22.38
C LEU A 109 11.98 -6.62 -23.57
N ALA A 110 11.48 -6.55 -24.82
CA ALA A 110 12.33 -6.41 -26.01
C ALA A 110 13.38 -5.28 -25.91
N PHE A 111 13.07 -4.21 -25.18
CA PHE A 111 13.95 -3.04 -24.99
C PHE A 111 14.95 -3.18 -23.81
N PHE A 112 15.02 -4.34 -23.16
CA PHE A 112 15.83 -4.59 -21.96
C PHE A 112 16.91 -5.65 -22.15
N ARG A 113 17.14 -6.14 -23.38
CA ARG A 113 18.07 -7.25 -23.63
C ARG A 113 19.49 -6.99 -23.16
N ASP A 114 19.92 -5.73 -23.17
CA ASP A 114 21.25 -5.33 -22.72
C ASP A 114 21.38 -5.27 -21.18
N GLU A 115 20.33 -5.62 -20.43
CA GLU A 115 20.30 -5.55 -18.97
C GLU A 115 20.61 -6.90 -18.31
N PRO A 116 21.59 -6.98 -17.39
CA PRO A 116 21.99 -8.23 -16.74
C PRO A 116 20.90 -8.88 -15.87
N MET A 117 19.81 -8.17 -15.56
CA MET A 117 18.68 -8.68 -14.76
C MET A 117 17.38 -8.87 -15.57
N PHE A 118 17.48 -8.87 -16.90
CA PHE A 118 16.37 -9.05 -17.85
C PHE A 118 15.44 -10.24 -17.52
N GLY A 119 16.01 -11.41 -17.22
CA GLY A 119 15.24 -12.61 -16.90
C GLY A 119 14.44 -12.52 -15.59
N LEU A 120 14.94 -11.74 -14.61
CA LEU A 120 14.32 -11.61 -13.28
C LEU A 120 13.04 -10.75 -13.30
N MET A 121 12.96 -9.80 -14.24
CA MET A 121 11.76 -8.99 -14.42
C MET A 121 10.58 -9.85 -14.93
N ARG A 122 10.85 -10.85 -15.77
CA ARG A 122 9.87 -11.82 -16.23
C ARG A 122 9.43 -12.77 -15.11
N THR A 123 10.36 -13.31 -14.33
CA THR A 123 10.03 -14.26 -13.25
C THR A 123 9.22 -13.60 -12.14
N THR A 124 9.59 -12.39 -11.69
CA THR A 124 8.85 -11.65 -10.67
C THR A 124 7.45 -11.24 -11.13
N SER A 125 7.31 -10.79 -12.38
CA SER A 125 6.01 -10.45 -12.96
C SER A 125 5.13 -11.69 -13.19
N ARG A 126 5.72 -12.82 -13.60
CA ARG A 126 5.03 -14.11 -13.72
C ARG A 126 4.56 -14.63 -12.37
N GLN A 127 5.42 -14.55 -11.35
CA GLN A 127 5.08 -14.94 -9.99
C GLN A 127 3.89 -14.12 -9.47
N ARG A 128 3.93 -12.79 -9.60
CA ARG A 128 2.80 -11.92 -9.20
C ARG A 128 1.50 -12.28 -9.93
N ASN A 129 1.59 -12.62 -11.22
CA ASN A 129 0.43 -13.04 -11.99
C ASN A 129 -0.15 -14.36 -11.51
N GLU A 130 0.72 -15.32 -11.22
CA GLU A 130 0.31 -16.63 -10.72
C GLU A 130 -0.31 -16.52 -9.34
N THR A 131 0.30 -15.75 -8.43
CA THR A 131 -0.26 -15.46 -7.11
C THR A 131 -1.65 -14.84 -7.24
N ALA A 132 -1.82 -13.78 -8.02
CA ALA A 132 -3.14 -13.14 -8.20
C ALA A 132 -4.20 -14.08 -8.81
N ARG A 133 -3.80 -14.99 -9.72
CA ARG A 133 -4.71 -16.02 -10.26
C ARG A 133 -5.14 -17.00 -9.16
N LEU A 134 -4.19 -17.50 -8.38
CA LEU A 134 -4.46 -18.43 -7.28
C LEU A 134 -5.31 -17.80 -6.17
N ASP A 135 -5.10 -16.53 -5.86
CA ASP A 135 -5.91 -15.77 -4.90
C ASP A 135 -7.32 -15.58 -5.44
N HIS A 136 -7.46 -15.22 -6.72
CA HIS A 136 -8.77 -15.10 -7.36
C HIS A 136 -9.53 -16.42 -7.32
N GLU A 137 -8.89 -17.55 -7.66
CA GLU A 137 -9.52 -18.87 -7.62
C GLU A 137 -9.92 -19.28 -6.19
N THR A 138 -9.07 -18.96 -5.21
CA THR A 138 -9.34 -19.19 -3.79
C THR A 138 -10.54 -18.40 -3.29
N ASN A 139 -10.71 -17.16 -3.75
CA ASN A 139 -11.75 -16.24 -3.30
C ASN A 139 -13.07 -16.37 -4.08
N SER A 140 -13.02 -16.88 -5.32
CA SER A 140 -14.18 -16.95 -6.22
C SER A 140 -14.88 -18.31 -6.24
N SER A 141 -14.26 -19.34 -5.67
CA SER A 141 -14.78 -20.72 -5.74
C SER A 141 -14.47 -21.52 -4.49
N ILE A 142 -15.39 -22.42 -4.14
CA ILE A 142 -15.20 -23.37 -3.05
C ILE A 142 -14.39 -24.56 -3.60
N PRO A 143 -13.33 -25.02 -2.91
CA PRO A 143 -12.63 -26.24 -3.28
C PRO A 143 -13.56 -27.45 -3.27
N THR A 144 -13.31 -28.40 -4.18
CA THR A 144 -14.10 -29.63 -4.24
C THR A 144 -13.71 -30.54 -3.07
N CYS A 145 -14.68 -30.84 -2.21
CA CYS A 145 -14.54 -31.87 -1.18
C CYS A 145 -14.71 -33.25 -1.81
N ILE A 146 -13.92 -34.23 -1.37
CA ILE A 146 -14.06 -35.61 -1.82
C ILE A 146 -14.76 -36.49 -0.78
N SER A 147 -14.88 -36.00 0.45
CA SER A 147 -15.60 -36.64 1.54
C SER A 147 -16.66 -35.71 2.11
N THR A 148 -17.49 -36.23 3.01
CA THR A 148 -18.47 -35.45 3.79
C THR A 148 -17.95 -35.16 5.21
N TRP A 149 -16.64 -35.21 5.44
CA TRP A 149 -16.05 -35.00 6.77
C TRP A 149 -16.12 -33.52 7.17
N PHE A 150 -16.54 -33.27 8.41
CA PHE A 150 -16.67 -31.91 8.98
C PHE A 150 -15.36 -31.09 8.91
N LEU A 151 -14.21 -31.76 8.97
CA LEU A 151 -12.91 -31.09 8.83
C LEU A 151 -12.64 -30.59 7.41
N GLU A 152 -13.13 -31.27 6.36
CA GLU A 152 -13.03 -30.73 5.00
C GLU A 152 -13.87 -29.47 4.88
N ASP A 153 -15.12 -29.50 5.37
CA ASP A 153 -16.01 -28.32 5.39
C ASP A 153 -15.36 -27.12 6.09
N ASP A 154 -14.89 -27.31 7.34
CA ASP A 154 -14.23 -26.26 8.12
C ASP A 154 -12.96 -25.70 7.45
N THR A 155 -12.22 -26.53 6.71
CA THR A 155 -10.98 -26.11 6.04
C THR A 155 -11.21 -25.46 4.68
N THR A 156 -12.33 -25.73 4.01
CA THR A 156 -12.67 -25.04 2.76
C THR A 156 -12.80 -23.54 2.96
N ASP A 157 -13.33 -23.11 4.10
CA ASP A 157 -13.47 -21.70 4.47
C ASP A 157 -12.17 -21.11 5.01
N LEU A 158 -11.37 -21.91 5.71
CA LEU A 158 -10.18 -21.46 6.39
C LEU A 158 -8.96 -21.29 5.47
N PHE A 159 -8.67 -22.29 4.64
CA PHE A 159 -7.41 -22.39 3.90
C PHE A 159 -7.47 -21.80 2.50
N THR A 160 -6.32 -21.32 2.02
CA THR A 160 -6.19 -21.07 0.58
C THR A 160 -6.41 -22.36 -0.20
N ARG A 161 -6.88 -22.27 -1.45
CA ARG A 161 -7.22 -23.47 -2.24
C ARG A 161 -6.05 -24.45 -2.37
N ALA A 162 -4.83 -23.92 -2.50
CA ALA A 162 -3.61 -24.74 -2.57
C ALA A 162 -3.32 -25.48 -1.26
N ILE A 163 -3.57 -24.84 -0.11
CA ILE A 163 -3.38 -25.48 1.21
C ILE A 163 -4.51 -26.47 1.49
N PHE A 164 -5.74 -26.15 1.11
CA PHE A 164 -6.87 -27.07 1.22
C PHE A 164 -6.58 -28.42 0.55
N TYR A 165 -6.08 -28.42 -0.70
CA TYR A 165 -5.80 -29.70 -1.38
C TYR A 165 -4.68 -30.50 -0.71
N LYS A 166 -3.66 -29.83 -0.14
CA LYS A 166 -2.64 -30.53 0.67
C LYS A 166 -3.23 -31.12 1.95
N PHE A 167 -4.13 -30.37 2.60
CA PHE A 167 -4.85 -30.88 3.76
C PHE A 167 -5.72 -32.09 3.39
N GLN A 168 -6.44 -32.02 2.28
CA GLN A 168 -7.29 -33.09 1.76
C GLN A 168 -6.47 -34.35 1.44
N GLU A 169 -5.33 -34.21 0.77
CA GLU A 169 -4.40 -35.33 0.53
C GLU A 169 -3.98 -36.01 1.84
N GLU A 170 -3.65 -35.23 2.88
CA GLU A 170 -3.17 -35.81 4.13
C GLU A 170 -4.25 -36.40 5.02
N ILE A 171 -5.45 -35.82 5.06
CA ILE A 171 -6.55 -36.43 5.82
C ILE A 171 -6.93 -37.79 5.20
N ILE A 172 -6.97 -37.90 3.87
CA ILE A 172 -7.18 -39.19 3.17
C ILE A 172 -6.04 -40.16 3.47
N ALA A 173 -4.79 -39.68 3.37
CA ALA A 173 -3.64 -40.50 3.66
C ALA A 173 -3.67 -41.03 5.10
N SER A 174 -4.15 -40.23 6.05
CA SER A 174 -4.34 -40.66 7.44
C SER A 174 -5.41 -41.76 7.56
N CYS A 175 -6.53 -41.64 6.84
CA CYS A 175 -7.59 -42.65 6.90
C CYS A 175 -7.19 -43.99 6.27
N VAL A 176 -6.37 -43.97 5.21
CA VAL A 176 -5.94 -45.19 4.50
C VAL A 176 -4.65 -45.76 5.08
N GLY A 177 -3.78 -44.90 5.63
CA GLY A 177 -2.43 -45.24 6.07
C GLY A 177 -2.30 -45.54 7.56
N MET A 178 -3.29 -45.21 8.39
CA MET A 178 -3.21 -45.46 9.83
C MET A 178 -3.84 -46.81 10.20
N GLN A 179 -3.12 -47.60 10.99
CA GLN A 179 -3.55 -48.91 11.47
C GLN A 179 -3.57 -48.94 13.00
N ILE A 180 -4.69 -49.34 13.59
CA ILE A 180 -4.76 -49.64 15.02
C ILE A 180 -4.01 -50.96 15.26
N LYS A 181 -2.96 -50.91 16.08
CA LYS A 181 -2.16 -52.07 16.49
C LYS A 181 -2.69 -52.71 17.76
N ARG A 182 -3.07 -51.87 18.73
CA ARG A 182 -3.62 -52.32 20.02
C ARG A 182 -4.67 -51.33 20.50
N MET A 183 -5.68 -51.85 21.17
CA MET A 183 -6.74 -51.10 21.83
C MET A 183 -6.82 -51.65 23.25
N SER A 184 -6.74 -50.77 24.25
CA SER A 184 -6.95 -51.16 25.65
C SER A 184 -8.41 -51.45 25.92
N GLU A 185 -8.68 -52.15 27.02
CA GLU A 185 -9.99 -52.10 27.65
C GLU A 185 -10.29 -50.67 28.11
N GLU A 186 -11.58 -50.34 28.18
CA GLU A 186 -12.04 -49.04 28.63
C GLU A 186 -11.91 -48.95 30.15
N VAL A 187 -11.22 -47.91 30.62
CA VAL A 187 -11.05 -47.62 32.04
C VAL A 187 -11.40 -46.16 32.26
N ASP A 188 -12.31 -45.89 33.21
CA ASP A 188 -12.82 -44.54 33.51
C ASP A 188 -13.35 -43.77 32.28
N GLY A 189 -13.95 -44.48 31.33
CA GLY A 189 -14.48 -43.90 30.10
C GLY A 189 -13.40 -43.43 29.11
N VAL A 190 -12.17 -43.93 29.24
CA VAL A 190 -11.04 -43.66 28.34
C VAL A 190 -10.53 -44.96 27.74
N THR A 191 -10.31 -44.93 26.43
CA THR A 191 -9.70 -46.03 25.68
C THR A 191 -8.37 -45.58 25.09
N HIS A 192 -7.32 -46.37 25.30
CA HIS A 192 -6.00 -46.12 24.75
C HIS A 192 -5.79 -46.91 23.46
N LEU A 193 -5.38 -46.22 22.41
CA LEU A 193 -5.10 -46.76 21.08
C LEU A 193 -3.61 -46.62 20.77
N GLU A 194 -3.00 -47.71 20.34
CA GLU A 194 -1.69 -47.68 19.68
C GLU A 194 -1.90 -47.70 18.17
N ILE A 195 -1.60 -46.60 17.50
CA ILE A 195 -1.81 -46.41 16.07
C ILE A 195 -0.44 -46.38 15.38
N ARG A 196 -0.31 -47.06 14.26
CA ARG A 196 0.87 -47.05 13.39
C ARG A 196 0.52 -46.42 12.05
N ASP A 197 1.38 -45.54 11.57
CA ASP A 197 1.38 -45.09 10.18
C ASP A 197 2.11 -46.11 9.30
N VAL A 198 1.44 -46.67 8.29
CA VAL A 198 2.00 -47.65 7.35
C VAL A 198 3.04 -47.01 6.43
N LYS A 199 2.94 -45.71 6.16
CA LYS A 199 3.87 -44.96 5.30
C LYS A 199 5.12 -44.51 6.06
N VAL A 200 5.01 -44.24 7.36
CA VAL A 200 6.15 -43.82 8.19
C VAL A 200 6.69 -45.00 9.00
N LYS A 201 7.80 -45.59 8.52
CA LYS A 201 8.47 -46.70 9.22
C LYS A 201 8.83 -46.31 10.66
N ASP A 202 8.54 -47.22 11.59
CA ASP A 202 8.94 -47.20 13.01
C ASP A 202 8.34 -46.09 13.90
N LYS A 203 7.27 -45.40 13.47
CA LYS A 203 6.51 -44.51 14.37
C LYS A 203 5.24 -45.17 14.90
N LEU A 204 5.09 -45.11 16.22
CA LEU A 204 3.91 -45.57 16.95
C LEU A 204 3.32 -44.36 17.69
N PHE A 205 2.04 -44.10 17.47
CA PHE A 205 1.29 -43.04 18.13
C PHE A 205 0.45 -43.66 19.24
N LYS A 206 0.55 -43.10 20.45
CA LYS A 206 -0.30 -43.47 21.58
C LYS A 206 -1.37 -42.40 21.73
N VAL A 207 -2.62 -42.77 21.51
CA VAL A 207 -3.78 -41.87 21.51
C VAL A 207 -4.74 -42.31 22.59
N SER A 208 -5.24 -41.37 23.39
CA SER A 208 -6.25 -41.65 24.42
C SER A 208 -7.56 -41.00 23.98
N VAL A 209 -8.62 -41.79 23.89
CA VAL A 209 -9.93 -41.33 23.45
C VAL A 209 -10.90 -41.45 24.62
N SER A 210 -11.46 -40.34 25.07
CA SER A 210 -12.51 -40.34 26.09
C SER A 210 -13.88 -40.44 25.43
N LEU A 211 -14.78 -41.26 25.98
CA LEU A 211 -16.19 -41.36 25.57
C LEU A 211 -16.92 -40.02 25.62
N ASN A 212 -16.56 -39.14 26.55
CA ASN A 212 -17.13 -37.79 26.66
C ASN A 212 -16.68 -36.85 25.54
N HIS A 213 -15.59 -37.19 24.83
CA HIS A 213 -15.03 -36.47 23.69
C HIS A 213 -15.19 -37.24 22.36
N ALA A 214 -16.04 -38.28 22.33
CA ALA A 214 -16.28 -39.08 21.12
C ALA A 214 -17.02 -38.31 20.00
N ILE A 215 -17.35 -37.03 20.23
CA ILE A 215 -17.73 -36.10 19.17
C ILE A 215 -16.45 -35.83 18.37
N GLY A 216 -16.28 -36.54 17.26
CA GLY A 216 -15.11 -36.42 16.39
C GLY A 216 -14.74 -34.96 16.13
N VAL A 217 -13.45 -34.68 15.97
CA VAL A 217 -12.96 -33.32 15.73
C VAL A 217 -13.67 -32.73 14.51
N THR A 218 -14.57 -31.77 14.73
CA THR A 218 -15.39 -31.17 13.65
C THR A 218 -14.75 -29.93 13.06
N LYS A 219 -13.83 -29.29 13.78
CA LYS A 219 -13.10 -28.11 13.34
C LYS A 219 -11.63 -28.22 13.69
N LEU A 220 -10.76 -27.69 12.84
CA LEU A 220 -9.34 -27.59 13.17
C LEU A 220 -9.12 -26.58 14.31
N PRO A 221 -8.36 -26.93 15.35
CA PRO A 221 -7.93 -25.97 16.36
C PRO A 221 -7.18 -24.81 15.70
N ARG A 222 -7.74 -23.60 15.80
CA ARG A 222 -7.18 -22.40 15.12
C ARG A 222 -5.78 -22.05 15.63
N THR A 223 -5.43 -22.44 16.86
CA THR A 223 -4.10 -22.29 17.45
C THR A 223 -3.01 -23.09 16.72
N LEU A 224 -3.37 -24.19 16.05
CA LEU A 224 -2.44 -24.99 15.25
C LEU A 224 -2.32 -24.50 13.80
N VAL A 225 -3.16 -23.54 13.41
CA VAL A 225 -3.22 -23.02 12.05
C VAL A 225 -2.48 -21.69 11.95
N LEU A 226 -1.41 -21.68 11.17
CA LEU A 226 -0.62 -20.48 10.92
C LEU A 226 -1.32 -19.53 9.95
N ASN A 227 -1.26 -18.22 10.21
CA ASN A 227 -1.82 -17.17 9.33
C ASN A 227 -1.44 -17.32 7.86
N ARG A 228 -0.18 -17.71 7.58
CA ARG A 228 0.34 -17.89 6.21
C ARG A 228 -0.39 -18.99 5.41
N TRP A 229 -1.16 -19.85 6.05
CA TRP A 229 -1.89 -20.95 5.41
C TRP A 229 -3.37 -20.60 5.17
N MET A 230 -3.86 -19.54 5.80
CA MET A 230 -5.26 -19.14 5.74
C MET A 230 -5.54 -18.19 4.57
N LYS A 231 -6.79 -18.14 4.12
CA LYS A 231 -7.24 -17.16 3.09
C LYS A 231 -7.00 -15.70 3.49
N ILE A 232 -6.91 -15.45 4.79
CA ILE A 232 -6.70 -14.11 5.37
C ILE A 232 -5.22 -13.68 5.44
N ALA A 233 -4.28 -14.47 4.89
CA ALA A 233 -2.85 -14.17 4.92
C ALA A 233 -2.48 -12.80 4.33
N ASP A 234 -3.18 -12.36 3.27
CA ASP A 234 -2.96 -11.06 2.62
C ASP A 234 -3.46 -9.86 3.43
N SER A 235 -4.22 -10.11 4.50
CA SER A 235 -4.89 -9.06 5.27
C SER A 235 -4.04 -8.48 6.40
N GLY A 236 -2.73 -8.73 6.40
CA GLY A 236 -1.73 -7.93 7.12
C GLY A 236 -2.09 -7.51 8.54
N THR A 237 -2.40 -8.45 9.43
CA THR A 237 -2.41 -8.18 10.87
C THR A 237 -1.59 -9.25 11.58
N SER A 238 -0.27 -9.18 11.41
CA SER A 238 0.60 -9.62 12.49
C SER A 238 0.42 -8.60 13.61
N SER A 239 -0.43 -8.91 14.59
CA SER A 239 -0.40 -8.14 15.84
C SER A 239 0.87 -8.59 16.56
N ASP A 240 1.92 -7.79 16.52
CA ASP A 240 3.18 -7.99 17.27
C ASP A 240 3.01 -7.83 18.79
N SER A 241 1.79 -7.97 19.32
CA SER A 241 1.54 -7.93 20.77
C SER A 241 1.75 -9.33 21.37
N VAL A 242 2.99 -9.81 21.37
CA VAL A 242 3.37 -10.92 22.25
C VAL A 242 3.49 -10.34 23.66
N MET A 243 2.37 -10.33 24.40
CA MET A 243 2.45 -10.23 25.85
C MET A 243 2.83 -11.61 26.38
N VAL A 244 4.07 -11.75 26.87
CA VAL A 244 4.51 -12.94 27.59
C VAL A 244 3.81 -12.96 28.94
N SER A 245 2.72 -13.72 29.05
CA SER A 245 2.09 -14.07 30.32
C SER A 245 2.50 -15.47 30.73
N ASN A 246 2.75 -15.69 32.02
CA ASN A 246 3.18 -16.98 32.58
C ASN A 246 2.06 -18.05 32.65
N ASP A 247 0.85 -17.75 32.18
CA ASP A 247 -0.32 -18.63 32.31
C ASP A 247 -0.83 -19.05 30.92
N TYR A 248 -0.23 -20.10 30.36
CA TYR A 248 -0.41 -20.59 28.99
C TYR A 248 -1.88 -20.82 28.61
N PHE A 249 -2.70 -21.37 29.53
CA PHE A 249 -4.13 -21.68 29.28
C PHE A 249 -5.03 -20.44 29.26
N LYS A 250 -4.71 -19.40 30.05
CA LYS A 250 -5.42 -18.11 29.96
C LYS A 250 -5.04 -17.38 28.68
N LEU A 251 -3.76 -17.44 28.30
CA LEU A 251 -3.26 -16.86 27.08
C LEU A 251 -3.90 -17.54 25.84
N GLU A 252 -4.09 -18.86 25.87
CA GLU A 252 -4.79 -19.63 24.84
C GLU A 252 -6.25 -19.20 24.65
N HIS A 253 -7.02 -19.08 25.73
CA HIS A 253 -8.40 -18.62 25.66
C HIS A 253 -8.48 -17.17 25.15
N VAL A 254 -7.56 -16.30 25.59
CA VAL A 254 -7.47 -14.91 25.13
C VAL A 254 -7.10 -14.83 23.65
N TYR A 255 -6.12 -15.60 23.16
CA TYR A 255 -5.74 -15.59 21.75
C TYR A 255 -6.83 -16.16 20.83
N LEU A 256 -7.52 -17.22 21.27
CA LEU A 256 -8.66 -17.76 20.53
C LEU A 256 -9.78 -16.72 20.46
N THR A 257 -10.10 -16.08 21.58
CA THR A 257 -11.10 -15.02 21.65
C THR A 257 -10.72 -13.85 20.74
N LEU A 258 -9.46 -13.41 20.78
CA LEU A 258 -8.96 -12.32 19.92
C LEU A 258 -9.04 -12.68 18.44
N THR A 259 -8.67 -13.91 18.08
CA THR A 259 -8.73 -14.41 16.70
C THR A 259 -10.17 -14.47 16.19
N ASN A 260 -11.09 -14.97 17.01
CA ASN A 260 -12.51 -15.05 16.67
C ASN A 260 -13.14 -13.65 16.54
N ILE A 261 -12.83 -12.71 17.45
CA ILE A 261 -13.29 -11.32 17.35
C ILE A 261 -12.84 -10.69 16.03
N TRP A 262 -11.58 -10.89 15.64
CA TRP A 262 -11.07 -10.38 14.37
C TRP A 262 -11.73 -11.04 13.16
N PHE A 263 -12.05 -12.33 13.24
CA PHE A 263 -12.78 -13.06 12.21
C PHE A 263 -14.20 -12.50 12.05
N ASP A 264 -14.97 -12.42 13.13
CA ASP A 264 -16.35 -11.94 13.15
C ASP A 264 -16.44 -10.50 12.67
N PHE A 265 -15.48 -9.66 13.08
CA PHE A 265 -15.37 -8.28 12.62
C PHE A 265 -15.20 -8.18 11.10
N ARG A 266 -14.29 -8.99 10.53
CA ARG A 266 -14.03 -8.99 9.09
C ARG A 266 -15.21 -9.57 8.32
N GLU A 267 -15.85 -10.61 8.83
CA GLU A 267 -17.05 -11.17 8.22
C GLU A 267 -18.19 -10.14 8.18
N ALA A 268 -18.38 -9.36 9.24
CA ALA A 268 -19.35 -8.28 9.29
C ALA A 268 -19.07 -7.18 8.25
N VAL A 269 -17.80 -6.81 8.05
CA VAL A 269 -17.40 -5.86 6.99
C VAL A 269 -17.62 -6.46 5.60
N ASN A 270 -17.29 -7.74 5.39
CA ASN A 270 -17.52 -8.42 4.11
C ASN A 270 -19.01 -8.51 3.76
N LYS A 271 -19.88 -8.80 4.74
CA LYS A 271 -21.35 -8.80 4.57
C LYS A 271 -21.92 -7.43 4.23
N ALA A 272 -21.26 -6.35 4.67
CA ALA A 272 -21.64 -4.99 4.30
C ALA A 272 -21.31 -4.69 2.83
N GLY A 273 -20.27 -5.31 2.27
CA GLY A 273 -19.88 -5.16 0.86
C GLY A 273 -19.52 -3.71 0.51
N VAL A 274 -19.96 -3.24 -0.66
CA VAL A 274 -19.80 -1.83 -1.12
C VAL A 274 -21.02 -0.95 -0.82
N HIS A 275 -21.99 -1.46 -0.07
CA HIS A 275 -23.21 -0.76 0.25
C HIS A 275 -22.94 0.28 1.34
N SER A 276 -23.02 1.56 0.99
CA SER A 276 -22.61 2.67 1.86
C SER A 276 -23.43 2.77 3.15
N ASP A 277 -24.70 2.37 3.11
CA ASP A 277 -25.61 2.30 4.26
C ASP A 277 -25.20 1.20 5.25
N ARG A 278 -24.82 0.02 4.74
CA ARG A 278 -24.36 -1.11 5.57
C ARG A 278 -22.98 -0.86 6.17
N LEU A 279 -22.08 -0.25 5.40
CA LEU A 279 -20.77 0.18 5.90
C LEU A 279 -20.90 1.26 6.98
N ALA A 280 -21.82 2.22 6.80
CA ALA A 280 -22.10 3.23 7.82
C ALA A 280 -22.69 2.60 9.09
N PHE A 281 -23.51 1.56 8.98
CA PHE A 281 -24.00 0.79 10.12
C PHE A 281 -22.85 0.12 10.88
N VAL A 282 -21.99 -0.65 10.18
CA VAL A 282 -20.82 -1.29 10.78
C VAL A 282 -19.90 -0.26 11.44
N GLN A 283 -19.61 0.84 10.77
CA GLN A 283 -18.76 1.92 11.30
C GLN A 283 -19.35 2.57 12.56
N ARG A 284 -20.68 2.77 12.62
CA ARG A 284 -21.35 3.32 13.80
C ARG A 284 -21.25 2.36 14.98
N THR A 285 -21.49 1.07 14.75
CA THR A 285 -21.42 0.03 15.78
C THR A 285 -20.01 -0.09 16.37
N ILE A 286 -18.95 -0.03 15.54
CA ILE A 286 -17.56 -0.04 16.04
C ILE A 286 -17.28 1.18 16.94
N LYS A 287 -17.71 2.37 16.51
CA LYS A 287 -17.49 3.60 17.30
C LYS A 287 -18.18 3.54 18.66
N GLN A 288 -19.39 2.98 18.69
CA GLN A 288 -20.12 2.76 19.94
C GLN A 288 -19.39 1.76 20.82
N LEU A 289 -18.97 0.62 20.26
CA LEU A 289 -18.24 -0.40 20.99
C LEU A 289 -16.91 0.10 21.57
N ASN A 290 -16.17 0.94 20.84
CA ASN A 290 -14.96 1.59 21.36
C ASN A 290 -15.28 2.54 22.52
N THR A 291 -16.36 3.32 22.41
CA THR A 291 -16.78 4.23 23.49
C THR A 291 -17.15 3.44 24.76
N ASP A 292 -17.85 2.31 24.60
CA ASP A 292 -18.23 1.44 25.71
C ASP A 292 -17.01 0.76 26.36
N LEU A 293 -15.99 0.39 25.57
CA LEU A 293 -14.73 -0.17 26.07
C LEU A 293 -13.87 0.87 26.80
N ASP A 294 -13.80 2.10 26.29
CA ASP A 294 -13.09 3.21 26.95
C ASP A 294 -13.70 3.54 28.32
N ASN A 295 -15.02 3.37 28.46
CA ASN A 295 -15.74 3.54 29.73
C ASN A 295 -15.58 2.35 30.70
N HIS A 296 -15.08 1.20 30.24
CA HIS A 296 -14.89 -0.01 31.04
C HIS A 296 -13.44 -0.21 31.54
N GLY A 297 -12.48 0.62 31.13
CA GLY A 297 -11.07 0.49 31.50
C GLY A 297 -10.71 1.11 32.85
N GLY A 298 -10.33 0.27 33.83
CA GLY A 298 -9.55 0.71 35.00
C GLY A 298 -8.10 1.07 34.62
N ASP A 299 -7.47 1.91 35.45
CA ASP A 299 -6.17 2.58 35.28
C ASP A 299 -5.24 1.97 34.21
N VAL A 300 -5.13 2.68 33.09
CA VAL A 300 -4.11 2.44 32.07
C VAL A 300 -2.76 2.78 32.70
N VAL A 301 -1.95 1.76 33.04
CA VAL A 301 -0.53 1.98 33.33
C VAL A 301 0.16 2.28 32.01
N GLU A 302 0.44 3.57 31.79
CA GLU A 302 1.15 4.07 30.62
C GLU A 302 2.58 3.50 30.61
N PHE A 303 2.86 2.55 29.73
CA PHE A 303 4.21 2.01 29.54
C PHE A 303 5.14 3.15 29.08
N THR A 304 6.15 3.47 29.88
CA THR A 304 7.06 4.57 29.54
C THR A 304 8.05 4.12 28.46
N LYS A 305 8.63 5.08 27.73
CA LYS A 305 9.68 4.80 26.73
C LYS A 305 10.87 4.04 27.34
N ARG A 306 11.10 4.17 28.65
CA ARG A 306 12.17 3.47 29.37
C ARG A 306 11.87 1.97 29.46
N ASP A 307 10.61 1.61 29.70
CA ASP A 307 10.15 0.22 29.77
C ASP A 307 10.25 -0.46 28.40
N HIS A 308 9.92 0.27 27.33
CA HIS A 308 10.12 -0.20 25.95
C HIS A 308 11.60 -0.45 25.60
N MET A 309 12.51 0.41 26.08
CA MET A 309 13.94 0.24 25.81
C MET A 309 14.56 -0.90 26.62
N ALA A 310 14.13 -1.09 27.87
CA ALA A 310 14.56 -2.21 28.72
C ALA A 310 14.14 -3.58 28.14
N ALA A 311 12.93 -3.67 27.58
CA ALA A 311 12.43 -4.89 26.95
C ALA A 311 13.20 -5.28 25.67
N MET A 312 13.74 -4.31 24.92
CA MET A 312 14.45 -4.58 23.66
C MET A 312 15.93 -4.91 23.83
N VAL A 313 16.60 -4.38 24.86
CA VAL A 313 18.07 -4.41 24.96
C VAL A 313 18.58 -4.90 26.33
N GLY A 314 17.68 -5.22 27.26
CA GLY A 314 18.01 -5.49 28.66
C GLY A 314 18.21 -4.21 29.49
N ASP A 315 18.37 -4.37 30.81
CA ASP A 315 18.54 -3.23 31.73
C ASP A 315 19.76 -2.40 31.36
N GLN A 316 19.54 -1.10 31.15
CA GLN A 316 20.62 -0.14 30.90
C GLN A 316 21.41 0.08 32.21
N PRO A 317 22.75 0.12 32.16
CA PRO A 317 23.55 0.35 33.35
C PRO A 317 23.22 1.73 33.95
N SER A 318 22.84 1.74 35.23
CA SER A 318 22.58 2.97 35.97
C SER A 318 23.90 3.64 36.37
N GLY A 319 24.34 4.61 35.57
CA GLY A 319 25.49 5.46 35.86
C GLY A 319 25.48 6.73 35.01
N GLU A 320 26.07 7.81 35.51
CA GLU A 320 26.12 9.11 34.85
C GLU A 320 27.00 9.02 33.58
N LEU A 321 26.36 8.86 32.43
CA LEU A 321 27.00 8.83 31.12
C LEU A 321 27.45 10.23 30.73
N THR A 322 28.73 10.55 30.94
CA THR A 322 29.33 11.79 30.44
C THR A 322 29.62 11.66 28.95
N VAL A 323 28.61 11.95 28.12
CA VAL A 323 28.77 12.00 26.66
C VAL A 323 29.52 13.28 26.29
N LEU A 324 30.81 13.16 25.98
CA LEU A 324 31.60 14.28 25.46
C LEU A 324 31.18 14.61 24.02
N VAL A 325 30.54 15.76 23.83
CA VAL A 325 30.11 16.25 22.50
C VAL A 325 31.34 16.58 21.64
N PRO A 326 31.45 16.04 20.41
CA PRO A 326 32.51 16.43 19.48
C PRO A 326 32.42 17.92 19.14
N LYS A 327 33.54 18.65 19.23
CA LYS A 327 33.61 20.12 19.08
C LYS A 327 33.21 20.68 17.70
N SER A 328 32.89 19.83 16.70
CA SER A 328 32.33 20.30 15.43
C SER A 328 31.65 19.19 14.62
N CYS A 329 30.31 19.12 14.64
CA CYS A 329 29.53 18.39 13.65
C CYS A 329 28.71 19.37 12.79
N LYS A 330 28.93 19.34 11.47
CA LYS A 330 28.21 20.14 10.47
C LYS A 330 27.20 19.25 9.73
N ASN A 331 26.04 19.04 10.31
CA ASN A 331 24.92 18.36 9.67
C ASN A 331 23.66 19.26 9.71
N LYS A 332 22.91 19.21 8.61
CA LYS A 332 21.76 20.05 8.29
C LYS A 332 20.64 19.74 9.29
N GLY A 333 20.32 20.69 10.17
CA GLY A 333 19.24 20.56 11.15
C GLY A 333 19.54 21.10 12.56
N ASN A 334 20.75 21.59 12.85
CA ASN A 334 21.00 22.23 14.15
C ASN A 334 20.35 23.62 14.20
N TYR A 335 19.35 23.76 15.08
CA TYR A 335 18.51 24.94 15.28
C TYR A 335 19.25 26.20 15.72
N PHE A 336 20.53 26.11 16.11
CA PHE A 336 21.20 27.23 16.76
C PHE A 336 22.03 28.16 15.87
N LYS A 337 22.48 27.77 14.67
CA LYS A 337 23.18 28.69 13.75
C LYS A 337 23.02 28.29 12.29
N ARG A 338 21.94 28.73 11.64
CA ARG A 338 21.83 28.71 10.16
C ARG A 338 22.91 29.62 9.58
N MET A 339 23.71 29.10 8.64
CA MET A 339 24.60 29.94 7.83
C MET A 339 23.76 30.84 6.91
N VAL A 340 23.95 32.14 7.03
CA VAL A 340 23.27 33.18 6.23
C VAL A 340 24.12 33.46 5.00
N SER A 341 23.53 33.33 3.81
CA SER A 341 24.23 33.60 2.54
C SER A 341 24.59 35.08 2.38
N GLU A 342 25.61 35.40 1.59
CA GLU A 342 25.98 36.80 1.28
C GLU A 342 24.80 37.58 0.66
N ARG A 343 23.95 36.89 -0.11
CA ARG A 343 22.70 37.47 -0.62
C ARG A 343 21.71 37.80 0.49
N GLU A 344 21.54 36.93 1.48
CA GLU A 344 20.67 37.18 2.62
C GLU A 344 21.21 38.28 3.54
N LYS A 345 22.54 38.35 3.77
CA LYS A 345 23.18 39.45 4.49
C LYS A 345 22.94 40.80 3.79
N ALA A 346 23.08 40.83 2.46
CA ALA A 346 22.78 42.02 1.66
C ALA A 346 21.29 42.41 1.70
N VAL A 347 20.39 41.43 1.74
CA VAL A 347 18.93 41.66 1.83
C VAL A 347 18.51 42.14 3.23
N MET A 348 19.11 41.64 4.31
CA MET A 348 18.84 42.13 5.67
C MET A 348 19.43 43.53 5.94
N ASN A 349 20.63 43.81 5.42
CA ASN A 349 21.25 45.13 5.53
C ASN A 349 20.62 46.17 4.58
N SER A 350 19.83 45.73 3.61
CA SER A 350 19.01 46.59 2.77
C SER A 350 17.84 47.13 3.58
N LYS A 351 17.95 48.38 4.06
CA LYS A 351 16.79 49.17 4.49
C LYS A 351 15.86 49.31 3.27
N LYS A 352 14.87 48.43 3.13
CA LYS A 352 13.85 48.54 2.08
C LYS A 352 13.27 49.95 2.16
N ARG A 353 13.56 50.79 1.16
CA ARG A 353 12.97 52.13 1.05
C ARG A 353 11.45 51.93 0.99
N ILE A 354 10.75 52.34 2.05
CA ILE A 354 9.28 52.34 2.04
C ILE A 354 8.86 53.28 0.91
N ARG A 355 8.18 52.75 -0.11
CA ARG A 355 7.74 53.55 -1.25
C ARG A 355 6.70 54.55 -0.75
N LYS A 356 7.08 55.82 -0.77
CA LYS A 356 6.16 56.95 -0.61
C LYS A 356 5.49 57.23 -1.95
N CYS A 357 4.21 57.58 -1.92
CA CYS A 357 3.51 58.13 -3.08
C CYS A 357 4.29 59.37 -3.58
N LYS A 358 4.69 59.40 -4.86
CA LYS A 358 5.44 60.55 -5.42
C LYS A 358 4.67 61.87 -5.38
N LYS A 359 3.33 61.84 -5.27
CA LYS A 359 2.47 63.04 -5.27
C LYS A 359 2.20 63.61 -3.88
N CYS A 360 1.92 62.76 -2.90
CA CYS A 360 1.52 63.20 -1.55
C CYS A 360 2.43 62.69 -0.42
N SER A 361 3.46 61.92 -0.76
CA SER A 361 4.42 61.32 0.16
C SER A 361 3.86 60.33 1.19
N ALA A 362 2.56 59.98 1.09
CA ALA A 362 1.93 58.98 1.96
C ALA A 362 2.44 57.56 1.67
N LEU A 363 2.39 56.70 2.68
CA LEU A 363 2.91 55.32 2.64
C LEU A 363 1.83 54.27 2.29
N THR A 364 0.56 54.67 2.25
CA THR A 364 -0.60 53.78 2.14
C THR A 364 -1.04 53.48 0.70
N HIS A 365 -0.50 54.20 -0.29
CA HIS A 365 -0.90 54.09 -1.69
C HIS A 365 0.23 54.56 -2.63
N ASP A 366 0.09 54.33 -3.93
CA ASP A 366 1.08 54.74 -4.95
C ASP A 366 0.62 55.97 -5.76
N SER A 367 1.46 56.46 -6.66
CA SER A 367 1.13 57.67 -7.45
C SER A 367 -0.01 57.47 -8.46
N ARG A 368 -0.38 56.22 -8.78
CA ARG A 368 -1.46 55.89 -9.72
C ARG A 368 -2.81 55.90 -9.01
N THR A 369 -2.84 55.49 -7.75
CA THR A 369 -4.04 55.45 -6.90
C THR A 369 -4.16 56.64 -5.93
N CYS A 370 -3.37 57.69 -6.14
CA CYS A 370 -3.32 58.84 -5.24
C CYS A 370 -4.63 59.65 -5.24
N PRO A 371 -5.30 59.82 -4.08
CA PRO A 371 -6.54 60.61 -4.00
C PRO A 371 -6.38 62.05 -4.46
N LYS A 372 -5.22 62.67 -4.19
CA LYS A 372 -4.88 64.03 -4.68
C LYS A 372 -4.75 64.12 -6.20
N LYS A 373 -4.61 63.00 -6.92
CA LYS A 373 -4.68 62.99 -8.39
C LYS A 373 -6.12 63.23 -8.87
N ASN A 374 -7.11 62.73 -8.15
CA ASN A 374 -8.53 62.93 -8.50
C ASN A 374 -8.99 64.36 -8.14
N GLU A 375 -8.51 64.94 -7.05
CA GLU A 375 -8.83 66.34 -6.69
C GLU A 375 -8.33 67.33 -7.74
N VAL A 376 -7.08 67.18 -8.23
CA VAL A 376 -6.54 68.09 -9.27
C VAL A 376 -7.28 67.95 -10.60
N VAL A 377 -7.76 66.75 -10.95
CA VAL A 377 -8.57 66.54 -12.15
C VAL A 377 -9.96 67.18 -12.00
N MET A 378 -10.56 67.11 -10.81
CA MET A 378 -11.85 67.77 -10.55
C MET A 378 -11.73 69.29 -10.46
N GLU A 379 -10.64 69.83 -9.91
CA GLU A 379 -10.38 71.27 -9.85
C GLU A 379 -10.05 71.86 -11.24
N ALA A 380 -9.30 71.11 -12.07
CA ALA A 380 -9.04 71.49 -13.46
C ALA A 380 -10.32 71.44 -14.31
N ALA A 381 -11.21 70.49 -14.07
CA ALA A 381 -12.53 70.43 -14.73
C ALA A 381 -13.43 71.61 -14.31
N LYS A 382 -13.42 72.02 -13.04
CA LYS A 382 -14.15 73.20 -12.56
C LYS A 382 -13.60 74.50 -13.16
N ASN A 383 -12.27 74.65 -13.24
CA ASN A 383 -11.66 75.84 -13.82
C ASN A 383 -11.88 75.95 -15.34
N ALA A 384 -11.92 74.82 -16.06
CA ALA A 384 -12.26 74.81 -17.49
C ALA A 384 -13.69 75.29 -17.76
N VAL A 385 -14.66 74.91 -16.91
CA VAL A 385 -16.06 75.36 -17.02
C VAL A 385 -16.19 76.86 -16.73
N VAL A 386 -15.38 77.41 -15.83
CA VAL A 386 -15.37 78.86 -15.51
C VAL A 386 -14.74 79.67 -16.64
N THR A 387 -13.69 79.18 -17.30
CA THR A 387 -13.07 79.86 -18.46
C THR A 387 -13.98 79.85 -19.69
N GLU A 388 -14.70 78.76 -19.94
CA GLU A 388 -15.64 78.65 -21.07
C GLU A 388 -16.88 79.56 -20.88
N ALA A 389 -17.29 79.80 -19.62
CA ALA A 389 -18.33 80.77 -19.28
C ALA A 389 -17.87 82.24 -19.38
N ALA A 390 -16.58 82.52 -19.24
CA ALA A 390 -16.00 83.85 -19.43
C ALA A 390 -15.82 84.20 -20.92
N GLU A 391 -15.39 83.25 -21.75
CA GLU A 391 -15.25 83.44 -23.21
C GLU A 391 -16.61 83.62 -23.91
N ASN A 392 -17.66 82.90 -23.46
CA ASN A 392 -19.03 83.09 -23.96
C ASN A 392 -19.71 84.40 -23.54
N LYS A 393 -19.18 85.13 -22.53
CA LYS A 393 -19.63 86.49 -22.19
C LYS A 393 -18.94 87.57 -23.02
N VAL A 394 -17.73 87.33 -23.52
CA VAL A 394 -17.01 88.27 -24.40
C VAL A 394 -17.51 88.18 -25.84
N ALA A 395 -17.92 87.00 -26.31
CA ALA A 395 -18.47 86.81 -27.66
C ALA A 395 -19.89 87.41 -27.88
N LYS A 396 -20.59 87.82 -26.80
CA LYS A 396 -21.93 88.45 -26.90
C LYS A 396 -21.93 89.98 -26.90
N ASN A 397 -20.77 90.64 -26.89
CA ASN A 397 -20.65 92.11 -26.86
C ASN A 397 -20.01 92.74 -28.11
N VAL A 398 -20.03 92.05 -29.26
CA VAL A 398 -19.66 92.65 -30.56
C VAL A 398 -20.85 92.55 -31.52
N GLY A 399 -21.77 93.52 -31.35
CA GLY A 399 -22.59 94.25 -32.34
C GLY A 399 -23.36 93.54 -33.47
N PRO A 400 -24.39 94.20 -34.04
CA PRO A 400 -24.66 95.65 -34.01
C PRO A 400 -25.64 96.11 -32.93
#